data_AF-A0A1T2L8G4-F1
#
_entry.id   AF-A0A1T2L8G4-F1
#
_cell.length_a   1.000
_cell.length_b   1.000
_cell.length_c   1.000
_cell.angle_alpha   90.00
_cell.angle_beta   90.00
_cell.angle_gamma   90.00
#
_symmetry.space_group_name_H-M   'P 1'
#
loop_
_entity.id
_entity.type
_entity.pdbx_description
1 polymer ?
#
loop_
_entity_poly.entity_id
_entity_poly.type
_entity_poly.pdbx_seq_one_letter_code
_entity_poly.pdbx_strand_id
1 'polypeptide(L)'
;MNTNNINQLTNSYIEMITTNGPYRFMLTITPKYEISDNQMIQCTNLLLHFINRRLYGNKYGDNKRGLTGFIAAERQNKRSLNSECHTDINKMRKHLKFGSKQPPLHFHLLIKEDEKNSDFTTAQFRRFVAKHARKITRESSNGSYFNVFDVNGIDVTEIYDVNGISEYIAKNLENNESSSIHPFDFGGFCFIAEEIRR
;
A
#
# COMPACT_ATOMS: atom_id res chain seq x y z
N MET A 1 3.78 -15.52 -21.77
CA MET A 1 2.86 -14.48 -22.26
C MET A 1 3.48 -13.79 -23.47
N ASN A 2 2.70 -13.37 -24.47
CA ASN A 2 3.20 -12.70 -25.68
C ASN A 2 3.60 -11.25 -25.36
N THR A 3 4.77 -10.78 -25.80
CA THR A 3 5.33 -9.45 -25.48
C THR A 3 4.38 -8.31 -25.84
N ASN A 4 3.58 -8.48 -26.90
CA ASN A 4 2.58 -7.49 -27.32
C ASN A 4 1.42 -7.33 -26.32
N ASN A 5 1.04 -8.40 -25.60
CA ASN A 5 -0.03 -8.33 -24.59
C ASN A 5 0.45 -7.67 -23.29
N ILE A 6 1.73 -7.83 -22.95
CA ILE A 6 2.33 -7.22 -21.75
C ILE A 6 2.39 -5.69 -21.93
N ASN A 7 2.93 -5.23 -23.07
CA ASN A 7 3.00 -3.79 -23.37
C ASN A 7 1.61 -3.12 -23.41
N GLN A 8 0.58 -3.82 -23.89
CA GLN A 8 -0.80 -3.33 -23.89
C GLN A 8 -1.37 -3.19 -22.48
N LEU A 9 -1.14 -4.18 -21.61
CA LEU A 9 -1.61 -4.15 -20.23
C LEU A 9 -0.95 -3.02 -19.43
N THR A 10 0.35 -2.83 -19.59
CA THR A 10 1.14 -1.78 -18.92
C THR A 10 0.67 -0.39 -19.33
N ASN A 11 0.45 -0.17 -20.62
CA ASN A 11 -0.12 1.09 -21.11
C ASN A 11 -1.52 1.34 -20.54
N SER A 12 -2.35 0.29 -20.41
CA SER A 12 -3.69 0.42 -19.82
C SER A 12 -3.65 0.82 -18.33
N TYR A 13 -2.68 0.31 -17.56
CA TYR A 13 -2.49 0.71 -16.17
C TYR A 13 -1.97 2.14 -16.05
N ILE A 14 -1.02 2.53 -16.90
CA ILE A 14 -0.52 3.90 -16.96
C ILE A 14 -1.66 4.87 -17.29
N GLU A 15 -2.44 4.59 -18.32
CA GLU A 15 -3.60 5.39 -18.72
C GLU A 15 -4.64 5.48 -17.60
N MET A 16 -4.95 4.36 -16.95
CA MET A 16 -5.89 4.32 -15.82
C MET A 16 -5.41 5.19 -14.66
N ILE A 17 -4.15 5.06 -14.23
CA ILE A 17 -3.61 5.83 -13.11
C ILE A 17 -3.60 7.32 -13.47
N THR A 18 -2.98 7.68 -14.60
CA THR A 18 -2.85 9.07 -15.05
C THR A 18 -4.20 9.78 -15.21
N THR A 19 -5.20 9.12 -15.79
CA THR A 19 -6.54 9.70 -16.04
C THR A 19 -7.33 9.93 -14.74
N ASN A 20 -7.04 9.17 -13.69
CA ASN A 20 -7.77 9.25 -12.42
C ASN A 20 -7.08 10.12 -11.36
N GLY A 21 -5.97 10.79 -11.69
CA GLY A 21 -5.33 11.77 -10.80
C GLY A 21 -6.19 13.01 -10.52
N PRO A 22 -5.64 14.04 -9.83
CA PRO A 22 -4.28 14.10 -9.32
C PRO A 22 -4.07 13.27 -8.04
N TYR A 23 -2.87 12.70 -7.90
CA TYR A 23 -2.43 12.06 -6.66
C TYR A 23 -1.43 12.96 -5.96
N ARG A 24 -1.53 12.99 -4.62
CA ARG A 24 -0.63 13.77 -3.79
C ARG A 24 0.44 12.91 -3.16
N PHE A 25 0.05 11.74 -2.65
CA PHE A 25 0.95 10.87 -1.90
C PHE A 25 0.94 9.45 -2.44
N MET A 26 2.10 8.82 -2.45
CA MET A 26 2.23 7.37 -2.46
C MET A 26 2.52 6.89 -1.04
N LEU A 27 1.65 6.06 -0.48
CA LEU A 27 1.85 5.37 0.79
C LEU A 27 2.30 3.93 0.53
N THR A 28 3.47 3.56 1.02
CA THR A 28 3.97 2.18 0.99
C THR A 28 3.82 1.53 2.35
N ILE A 29 3.22 0.33 2.38
CA ILE A 29 2.96 -0.44 3.62
C ILE A 29 3.59 -1.82 3.50
N THR A 30 4.55 -2.10 4.37
CA THR A 30 5.26 -3.38 4.48
C THR A 30 5.06 -3.97 5.89
N PRO A 31 4.68 -5.26 6.02
CA PRO A 31 4.51 -5.87 7.33
C PRO A 31 5.86 -6.10 8.03
N LYS A 32 5.86 -5.97 9.36
CA LYS A 32 7.02 -6.23 10.24
C LYS A 32 7.32 -7.71 10.41
N TYR A 33 6.36 -8.58 10.11
CA TYR A 33 6.54 -10.03 10.22
C TYR A 33 5.87 -10.69 9.02
N GLU A 34 6.25 -11.93 8.79
CA GLU A 34 5.55 -12.75 7.80
C GLU A 34 4.11 -12.99 8.26
N ILE A 35 3.16 -12.56 7.43
CA ILE A 35 1.73 -12.75 7.61
C ILE A 35 1.14 -13.23 6.28
N SER A 36 0.02 -13.92 6.31
CA SER A 36 -0.65 -14.33 5.07
C SER A 36 -1.19 -13.11 4.32
N ASP A 37 -1.38 -13.24 3.00
CA ASP A 37 -1.94 -12.15 2.18
C ASP A 37 -3.30 -11.68 2.72
N ASN A 38 -4.16 -12.62 3.14
CA ASN A 38 -5.45 -12.29 3.78
C ASN A 38 -5.27 -11.45 5.05
N GLN A 39 -4.27 -11.78 5.88
CA GLN A 39 -3.98 -11.01 7.08
C GLN A 39 -3.44 -9.62 6.72
N MET A 40 -2.59 -9.52 5.69
CA MET A 40 -2.06 -8.25 5.19
C MET A 40 -3.19 -7.34 4.67
N ILE A 41 -4.14 -7.89 3.90
CA ILE A 41 -5.34 -7.19 3.42
C ILE A 41 -6.18 -6.70 4.61
N GLN A 42 -6.49 -7.58 5.56
CA GLN A 42 -7.28 -7.22 6.76
C GLN A 42 -6.61 -6.11 7.58
N CYS A 43 -5.30 -6.21 7.81
CA CYS A 43 -4.54 -5.22 8.57
C CYS A 43 -4.48 -3.87 7.85
N THR A 44 -4.34 -3.89 6.52
CA THR A 44 -4.32 -2.68 5.69
C THR A 44 -5.69 -2.00 5.67
N ASN A 45 -6.77 -2.77 5.51
CA ASN A 45 -8.13 -2.25 5.61
C ASN A 45 -8.40 -1.60 6.98
N LEU A 46 -7.94 -2.22 8.07
CA LEU A 46 -8.08 -1.67 9.42
C LEU A 46 -7.28 -0.37 9.60
N LEU A 47 -6.06 -0.31 9.04
CA LEU A 47 -5.26 0.92 9.03
C LEU A 47 -5.99 2.06 8.30
N LEU A 48 -6.51 1.79 7.10
CA LEU A 48 -7.25 2.77 6.31
C LEU A 48 -8.54 3.21 7.01
N HIS A 49 -9.23 2.29 7.68
CA HIS A 49 -10.36 2.62 8.55
C HIS A 49 -9.97 3.62 9.64
N PHE A 50 -8.87 3.39 10.36
CA PHE A 50 -8.39 4.31 11.39
C PHE A 50 -7.97 5.67 10.85
N ILE A 51 -7.31 5.69 9.70
CA ILE A 51 -6.94 6.92 8.99
C ILE A 51 -8.20 7.72 8.62
N ASN A 52 -9.15 7.09 7.92
CA ASN A 52 -10.38 7.74 7.47
C ASN A 52 -11.22 8.24 8.64
N ARG A 53 -11.39 7.41 9.68
CA ARG A 53 -12.10 7.81 10.90
C ARG A 53 -11.48 9.04 11.55
N ARG A 54 -10.14 9.19 11.47
CA ARG A 54 -9.45 10.34 12.05
C ARG A 54 -9.52 11.59 11.17
N LEU A 55 -9.53 11.46 9.86
CA LEU A 55 -9.59 12.58 8.91
C LEU A 55 -11.02 13.10 8.70
N TYR A 56 -11.99 12.20 8.54
CA TYR A 56 -13.37 12.52 8.14
C TYR A 56 -14.40 12.27 9.25
N GLY A 57 -13.97 11.71 10.40
CA GLY A 57 -14.83 11.44 11.55
C GLY A 57 -15.47 10.05 11.55
N ASN A 58 -16.25 9.75 12.59
CA ASN A 58 -16.80 8.41 12.84
C ASN A 58 -17.80 7.92 11.78
N LYS A 59 -18.45 8.84 11.05
CA LYS A 59 -19.48 8.55 10.05
C LYS A 59 -18.98 8.72 8.61
N TYR A 60 -17.68 8.56 8.39
CA TYR A 60 -17.07 8.75 7.06
C TYR A 60 -17.69 7.81 6.02
N GLY A 61 -17.96 6.55 6.40
CA GLY A 61 -18.61 5.56 5.53
C GLY A 61 -20.05 5.94 5.15
N ASP A 62 -20.86 6.38 6.12
CA ASP A 62 -22.25 6.77 5.89
C ASP A 62 -22.35 8.00 4.96
N ASN A 63 -21.43 8.94 5.14
CA ASN A 63 -21.40 10.21 4.40
C ASN A 63 -20.71 10.10 3.04
N LYS A 64 -20.28 8.90 2.69
CA LYS A 64 -19.51 8.62 1.50
C LYS A 64 -18.24 9.47 1.34
N ARG A 65 -17.50 9.64 2.43
CA ARG A 65 -16.26 10.44 2.48
C ARG A 65 -15.09 9.57 2.90
N GLY A 66 -13.94 9.72 2.26
CA GLY A 66 -12.73 9.01 2.65
C GLY A 66 -11.60 9.30 1.69
N LEU A 67 -10.41 8.81 2.03
CA LEU A 67 -9.31 8.76 1.09
C LEU A 67 -9.73 7.92 -0.12
N THR A 68 -9.36 8.40 -1.30
CA THR A 68 -9.60 7.74 -2.59
C THR A 68 -8.29 7.60 -3.35
N GLY A 69 -8.24 6.65 -4.29
CA GLY A 69 -7.08 6.49 -5.16
C GLY A 69 -6.91 5.06 -5.66
N PHE A 70 -5.66 4.60 -5.79
CA PHE A 70 -5.33 3.26 -6.30
C PHE A 70 -4.45 2.50 -5.34
N ILE A 71 -4.69 1.20 -5.22
CA ILE A 71 -3.82 0.30 -4.49
C ILE A 71 -3.21 -0.70 -5.45
N ALA A 72 -1.90 -0.83 -5.40
CA ALA A 72 -1.14 -1.88 -6.05
C ALA A 72 -0.58 -2.81 -4.98
N ALA A 73 -0.80 -4.11 -5.16
CA ALA A 73 -0.27 -5.18 -4.34
C ALA A 73 0.96 -5.77 -5.04
N GLU A 74 2.09 -5.80 -4.35
CA GLU A 74 3.33 -6.32 -4.91
C GLU A 74 3.99 -7.28 -3.91
N ARG A 75 4.56 -8.37 -4.39
CA ARG A 75 5.46 -9.19 -3.58
C ARG A 75 6.88 -8.65 -3.70
N GLN A 76 7.57 -8.43 -2.59
CA GLN A 76 8.94 -7.91 -2.60
C GLN A 76 9.90 -8.86 -3.33
N ASN A 77 10.19 -8.62 -4.61
CA ASN A 77 11.11 -9.47 -5.34
C ASN A 77 12.51 -9.44 -4.72
N LYS A 78 13.13 -10.62 -4.49
CA LYS A 78 14.46 -10.74 -3.85
C LYS A 78 15.56 -9.90 -4.53
N ARG A 79 15.39 -9.55 -5.81
CA ARG A 79 16.32 -8.76 -6.63
C ARG A 79 16.11 -7.23 -6.55
N SER A 80 14.93 -6.74 -6.17
CA SER A 80 14.62 -5.30 -6.03
C SER A 80 15.25 -4.67 -4.76
N LEU A 81 15.66 -5.52 -3.82
CA LEU A 81 16.29 -5.18 -2.54
C LEU A 81 17.69 -4.54 -2.63
N ASN A 82 18.26 -4.44 -3.85
CA ASN A 82 19.52 -3.75 -4.10
C ASN A 82 19.33 -2.36 -4.73
N SER A 83 18.09 -1.95 -5.04
CA SER A 83 17.82 -0.59 -5.48
C SER A 83 17.69 0.35 -4.28
N GLU A 84 18.31 1.51 -4.37
CA GLU A 84 18.70 2.41 -3.27
C GLU A 84 17.54 3.02 -2.46
N CYS A 85 16.28 2.72 -2.81
CA CYS A 85 15.08 3.14 -2.06
C CYS A 85 14.91 2.40 -0.71
N HIS A 86 15.63 1.28 -0.50
CA HIS A 86 15.44 0.38 0.63
C HIS A 86 16.66 0.24 1.55
N THR A 87 17.37 1.33 1.83
CA THR A 87 18.54 1.32 2.73
C THR A 87 18.23 0.79 4.14
N ASP A 88 16.97 0.81 4.59
CA ASP A 88 16.55 0.23 5.87
C ASP A 88 16.09 -1.25 5.81
N ILE A 89 15.89 -1.85 4.62
CA ILE A 89 15.43 -3.26 4.55
C ILE A 89 16.56 -4.25 4.89
N ASN A 90 17.82 -3.90 4.62
CA ASN A 90 18.94 -4.73 5.09
C ASN A 90 19.07 -4.73 6.62
N LYS A 91 18.60 -3.67 7.32
CA LYS A 91 18.41 -3.68 8.78
C LYS A 91 17.18 -4.49 9.17
N MET A 92 16.06 -4.35 8.45
CA MET A 92 14.86 -5.14 8.73
C MET A 92 15.10 -6.65 8.53
N ARG A 93 15.95 -7.08 7.58
CA ARG A 93 16.35 -8.50 7.39
C ARG A 93 16.98 -9.14 8.62
N LYS A 94 17.71 -8.39 9.46
CA LYS A 94 18.25 -8.92 10.73
C LYS A 94 17.15 -9.23 11.75
N HIS A 95 15.95 -8.66 11.58
CA HIS A 95 14.81 -8.82 12.50
C HIS A 95 13.60 -9.55 11.88
N LEU A 96 13.53 -9.62 10.56
CA LEU A 96 12.53 -10.35 9.80
C LEU A 96 12.96 -11.80 9.62
N LYS A 97 12.54 -12.67 10.55
CA LYS A 97 12.65 -14.12 10.40
C LYS A 97 11.63 -14.61 9.36
N PHE A 98 11.89 -14.37 8.07
CA PHE A 98 11.07 -14.97 7.01
C PHE A 98 11.37 -16.47 6.92
N GLY A 99 10.34 -17.28 7.17
CA GLY A 99 10.41 -18.73 7.13
C GLY A 99 9.87 -19.31 5.82
N SER A 100 9.15 -18.54 5.00
CA SER A 100 8.58 -19.05 3.75
C SER A 100 9.44 -18.81 2.50
N LYS A 101 9.11 -19.58 1.46
CA LYS A 101 9.73 -19.53 0.13
C LYS A 101 9.32 -18.28 -0.68
N GLN A 102 8.23 -17.60 -0.31
CA GLN A 102 7.70 -16.44 -1.05
C GLN A 102 7.95 -15.14 -0.28
N PRO A 103 8.30 -14.05 -0.99
CA PRO A 103 8.46 -12.76 -0.34
C PRO A 103 7.12 -12.20 0.17
N PRO A 104 7.15 -11.40 1.24
CA PRO A 104 5.94 -10.81 1.81
C PRO A 104 5.26 -9.88 0.80
N LEU A 105 3.94 -9.80 0.93
CA LEU A 105 3.12 -8.82 0.23
C LEU A 105 3.31 -7.44 0.88
N HIS A 106 3.57 -6.42 0.07
CA HIS A 106 3.48 -5.01 0.45
C HIS A 106 2.49 -4.29 -0.46
N PHE A 107 1.94 -3.17 0.01
CA PHE A 107 1.01 -2.36 -0.75
C PHE A 107 1.61 -0.99 -1.07
N HIS A 108 1.36 -0.52 -2.29
CA HIS A 108 1.54 0.86 -2.71
C HIS A 108 0.17 1.49 -2.92
N LEU A 109 -0.13 2.56 -2.18
CA LEU A 109 -1.38 3.29 -2.27
C LEU A 109 -1.11 4.67 -2.86
N LEU A 110 -1.59 4.91 -4.07
CA LEU A 110 -1.70 6.26 -4.62
C LEU A 110 -2.92 6.91 -3.99
N ILE A 111 -2.71 8.01 -3.28
CA ILE A 111 -3.76 8.74 -2.55
C ILE A 111 -4.03 10.04 -3.29
N LYS A 112 -5.29 10.24 -3.71
CA LYS A 112 -5.73 11.48 -4.34
C LYS A 112 -5.63 12.65 -3.38
N GLU A 113 -5.36 13.81 -3.95
CA GLU A 113 -5.44 15.06 -3.20
C GLU A 113 -6.90 15.37 -2.82
N ASP A 114 -7.12 15.79 -1.57
CA ASP A 114 -8.41 16.33 -1.14
C ASP A 114 -8.27 17.35 0.01
N GLU A 115 -9.39 17.94 0.42
CA GLU A 115 -9.45 18.95 1.48
C GLU A 115 -8.94 18.49 2.86
N LYS A 116 -8.82 17.18 3.11
CA LYS A 116 -8.34 16.65 4.40
C LYS A 116 -6.87 16.30 4.37
N ASN A 117 -6.27 16.16 3.19
CA ASN A 117 -4.86 15.84 3.04
C ASN A 117 -4.03 16.95 2.35
N SER A 118 -4.67 17.99 1.82
CA SER A 118 -4.03 19.12 1.11
C SER A 118 -3.05 19.94 1.96
N ASP A 119 -3.23 19.96 3.27
CA ASP A 119 -2.39 20.77 4.17
C ASP A 119 -1.25 19.98 4.78
N PHE A 120 -1.20 18.66 4.54
CA PHE A 120 -0.10 17.85 5.02
C PHE A 120 1.14 18.05 4.16
N THR A 121 2.26 18.33 4.82
CA THR A 121 3.58 17.97 4.27
C THR A 121 3.76 16.45 4.30
N THR A 122 4.63 15.92 3.46
CA THR A 122 4.97 14.50 3.40
C THR A 122 5.38 13.94 4.77
N ALA A 123 6.22 14.67 5.51
CA ALA A 123 6.64 14.28 6.85
C ALA A 123 5.50 14.30 7.88
N GLN A 124 4.55 15.24 7.77
CA GLN A 124 3.35 15.23 8.62
C GLN A 124 2.45 14.04 8.29
N PHE A 125 2.22 13.75 7.00
CA PHE A 125 1.36 12.65 6.59
C PHE A 125 1.96 11.29 6.97
N ARG A 126 3.28 11.11 6.76
CA ARG A 126 4.02 9.91 7.21
C ARG A 126 3.85 9.67 8.71
N ARG A 127 4.08 10.70 9.53
CA ARG A 127 3.92 10.60 11.00
C ARG A 127 2.47 10.30 11.39
N PHE A 128 1.52 10.90 10.69
CA PHE A 128 0.10 10.66 10.89
C PHE A 128 -0.28 9.20 10.61
N VAL A 129 0.12 8.64 9.46
CA VAL A 129 -0.14 7.24 9.09
C VAL A 129 0.57 6.28 10.06
N ALA A 130 1.86 6.50 10.31
CA ALA A 130 2.66 5.67 11.20
C ALA A 130 2.07 5.57 12.62
N LYS A 131 1.51 6.67 13.14
CA LYS A 131 0.82 6.69 14.44
C LYS A 131 -0.38 5.72 14.48
N HIS A 132 -1.09 5.57 13.37
CA HIS A 132 -2.24 4.66 13.28
C HIS A 132 -1.80 3.22 12.97
N ALA A 133 -0.74 3.04 12.17
CA ALA A 133 -0.15 1.74 11.88
C ALA A 133 0.31 1.00 13.16
N ARG A 134 0.84 1.73 14.15
CA ARG A 134 1.21 1.19 15.47
C ARG A 134 0.06 0.62 16.28
N LYS A 135 -1.19 0.92 15.93
CA LYS A 135 -2.39 0.38 16.61
C LYS A 135 -2.83 -0.96 16.02
N ILE A 136 -2.25 -1.37 14.91
CA ILE A 136 -2.61 -2.62 14.24
C ILE A 136 -1.81 -3.74 14.90
N THR A 137 -2.46 -4.43 15.82
CA THR A 137 -1.90 -5.56 16.56
C THR A 137 -2.53 -6.87 16.16
N ARG A 138 -1.78 -7.97 16.26
CA ARG A 138 -2.31 -9.33 16.20
C ARG A 138 -1.80 -10.18 17.33
N GLU A 139 -2.62 -11.15 17.71
CA GLU A 139 -2.28 -12.18 18.67
C GLU A 139 -1.41 -13.24 18.01
N SER A 140 -0.35 -13.65 18.69
CA SER A 140 0.51 -14.75 18.27
C SER A 140 0.02 -16.08 18.86
N SER A 141 0.60 -17.20 18.43
CA SER A 141 0.21 -18.54 18.90
C SER A 141 0.35 -18.76 20.41
N ASN A 142 1.15 -17.95 21.09
CA ASN A 142 1.34 -18.02 22.54
C ASN A 142 0.43 -17.05 23.34
N GLY A 143 -0.51 -16.36 22.68
CA GLY A 143 -1.41 -15.38 23.32
C GLY A 143 -0.84 -13.97 23.47
N SER A 144 0.43 -13.71 23.10
CA SER A 144 1.00 -12.37 23.13
C SER A 144 0.57 -11.54 21.92
N TYR A 145 0.35 -10.24 22.08
CA TYR A 145 0.06 -9.31 20.99
C TYR A 145 1.33 -8.66 20.44
N PHE A 146 1.39 -8.48 19.12
CA PHE A 146 2.47 -7.78 18.44
C PHE A 146 1.94 -6.83 17.37
N ASN A 147 2.68 -5.74 17.12
CA ASN A 147 2.35 -4.80 16.04
C ASN A 147 2.66 -5.41 14.67
N VAL A 148 1.70 -5.32 13.76
CA VAL A 148 1.83 -5.83 12.38
C VAL A 148 2.72 -4.91 11.55
N PHE A 149 2.59 -3.60 11.73
CA PHE A 149 3.37 -2.61 10.99
C PHE A 149 4.39 -1.94 11.90
N ASP A 150 5.63 -1.84 11.43
CA ASP A 150 6.64 -0.99 12.06
C ASP A 150 6.62 0.41 11.45
N VAL A 151 7.15 1.41 12.17
CA VAL A 151 7.37 2.75 11.60
C VAL A 151 8.24 2.71 10.35
N ASN A 152 9.20 1.78 10.29
CA ASN A 152 10.08 1.60 9.15
C ASN A 152 9.40 0.84 8.00
N GLY A 153 8.28 0.16 8.27
CA GLY A 153 7.45 -0.48 7.25
C GLY A 153 6.41 0.47 6.63
N ILE A 154 6.40 1.75 7.04
CA ILE A 154 5.52 2.79 6.50
C ILE A 154 6.37 3.87 5.87
N ASP A 155 6.17 4.06 4.57
CA ASP A 155 6.78 5.17 3.84
C ASP A 155 5.74 5.99 3.11
N VAL A 156 5.99 7.29 2.99
CA VAL A 156 5.12 8.22 2.27
C VAL A 156 6.00 9.10 1.40
N THR A 157 5.71 9.12 0.12
CA THR A 157 6.39 9.94 -0.88
C THR A 157 5.38 10.88 -1.51
N GLU A 158 5.77 12.13 -1.73
CA GLU A 158 4.94 13.08 -2.49
C GLU A 158 5.11 12.81 -3.99
N ILE A 159 4.01 12.87 -4.73
CA ILE A 159 3.98 12.58 -6.16
C ILE A 159 4.05 13.90 -6.92
N TYR A 160 5.19 14.17 -7.55
CA TYR A 160 5.35 15.30 -8.47
C TYR A 160 5.30 14.89 -9.94
N ASP A 161 5.53 13.61 -10.22
CA ASP A 161 5.52 13.01 -11.56
C ASP A 161 4.60 11.80 -11.57
N VAL A 162 3.35 12.03 -12.00
CA VAL A 162 2.34 10.97 -12.10
C VAL A 162 2.72 9.96 -13.19
N ASN A 163 3.43 10.37 -14.24
CA ASN A 163 3.85 9.43 -15.29
C ASN A 163 4.91 8.48 -14.76
N GLY A 164 5.96 9.02 -14.12
CA GLY A 164 7.02 8.21 -13.51
C GLY A 164 6.50 7.24 -12.45
N ILE A 165 5.53 7.64 -11.61
CA ILE A 165 4.95 6.73 -10.61
C ILE A 165 4.06 5.65 -11.24
N SER A 166 3.34 6.00 -12.32
CA SER A 166 2.51 5.06 -13.06
C SER A 166 3.36 4.00 -13.75
N GLU A 167 4.46 4.41 -14.38
CA GLU A 167 5.45 3.51 -14.99
C GLU A 167 6.11 2.60 -13.94
N TYR A 168 6.49 3.15 -12.79
CA TYR A 168 7.05 2.38 -11.67
C TYR A 168 6.08 1.28 -11.21
N ILE A 169 4.81 1.63 -10.96
CA ILE A 169 3.79 0.66 -10.53
C ILE A 169 3.55 -0.37 -11.64
N ALA A 170 3.33 0.06 -12.88
CA ALA A 170 3.04 -0.84 -13.98
C ALA A 170 4.19 -1.85 -14.21
N LYS A 171 5.44 -1.39 -14.17
CA LYS A 171 6.62 -2.26 -14.27
C LYS A 171 6.72 -3.26 -13.11
N ASN A 172 6.38 -2.85 -11.89
CA ASN A 172 6.36 -3.77 -10.75
C ASN A 172 5.26 -4.83 -10.86
N LEU A 173 4.14 -4.48 -11.52
CA LEU A 173 3.06 -5.42 -11.80
C LEU A 173 3.48 -6.44 -12.87
N GLU A 174 4.11 -5.99 -13.97
CA GLU A 174 4.61 -6.88 -15.03
C GLU A 174 5.56 -7.97 -14.51
N ASN A 175 6.41 -7.61 -13.56
CA ASN A 175 7.47 -8.49 -13.04
C ASN A 175 7.00 -9.43 -11.92
N ASN A 176 5.72 -9.38 -11.54
CA ASN A 176 5.16 -10.18 -10.47
C ASN A 176 3.84 -10.84 -10.90
N GLU A 177 3.86 -12.14 -11.17
CA GLU A 177 2.67 -12.93 -11.55
C GLU A 177 1.55 -12.94 -10.49
N SER A 178 1.81 -12.47 -9.27
CA SER A 178 0.83 -12.37 -8.17
C SER A 178 0.51 -10.93 -7.76
N SER A 179 0.79 -9.97 -8.64
CA SER A 179 0.51 -8.56 -8.39
C SER A 179 -0.84 -8.16 -8.95
N SER A 180 -1.48 -7.17 -8.33
CA SER A 180 -2.77 -6.65 -8.79
C SER A 180 -2.91 -5.18 -8.46
N ILE A 181 -3.68 -4.46 -9.26
CA ILE A 181 -4.01 -3.04 -9.05
C ILE A 181 -5.53 -2.87 -9.06
N HIS A 182 -6.03 -2.15 -8.06
CA HIS A 182 -7.45 -1.90 -7.91
C HIS A 182 -7.69 -0.44 -7.53
N PRO A 183 -8.72 0.21 -8.11
CA PRO A 183 -9.20 1.47 -7.57
C PRO A 183 -9.74 1.24 -6.15
N PHE A 184 -9.56 2.20 -5.26
CA PHE A 184 -10.21 2.20 -3.96
C PHE A 184 -10.98 3.50 -3.72
N ASP A 185 -12.19 3.34 -3.19
CA ASP A 185 -13.04 4.42 -2.69
C ASP A 185 -13.56 4.04 -1.30
N PHE A 186 -12.94 4.62 -0.26
CA PHE A 186 -13.40 4.41 1.12
C PHE A 186 -14.60 5.27 1.49
N GLY A 187 -15.04 6.16 0.61
CA GLY A 187 -16.32 6.82 0.65
C GLY A 187 -17.47 5.98 0.07
N GLY A 188 -17.28 4.72 -0.31
CA GLY A 188 -18.39 3.94 -0.91
C GLY A 188 -18.56 2.51 -0.40
N PHE A 189 -17.69 2.05 0.49
CA PHE A 189 -17.38 0.62 0.71
C PHE A 189 -16.84 -0.06 -0.55
N CYS A 190 -15.53 0.06 -0.77
CA CYS A 190 -14.79 -0.97 -1.50
C CYS A 190 -13.59 -1.43 -0.66
N PHE A 191 -13.67 -2.66 -0.17
CA PHE A 191 -12.57 -3.35 0.51
C PHE A 191 -11.57 -3.82 -0.54
N ILE A 192 -10.27 -3.77 -0.24
CA ILE A 192 -9.16 -4.38 -1.02
C ILE A 192 -9.40 -5.91 -1.30
N ALA A 193 -10.46 -6.50 -0.75
CA ALA A 193 -10.64 -7.92 -0.54
C ALA A 193 -11.36 -8.71 -1.65
N GLU A 194 -12.05 -8.08 -2.61
CA GLU A 194 -12.85 -8.89 -3.56
C GLU A 194 -12.09 -9.36 -4.81
N GLU A 195 -10.96 -8.74 -5.15
CA GLU A 195 -10.40 -8.91 -6.50
C GLU A 195 -8.92 -9.36 -6.53
N ILE A 196 -8.25 -9.41 -5.36
CA ILE A 196 -6.97 -10.13 -5.19
C ILE A 196 -7.28 -11.63 -4.99
N ARG A 197 -7.80 -12.31 -6.02
CA ARG A 197 -8.03 -13.77 -5.98
C ARG A 197 -7.17 -14.51 -7.02
N ARG A 198 -6.20 -15.24 -6.45
CA ARG A 198 -5.55 -16.50 -6.89
C ARG A 198 -4.84 -16.52 -8.24
#